data_AF-A0AB39HPD4-F1
#
_entry.id   AF-A0AB39HPD4-F1
#
_cell.length_a   1.000
_cell.length_b   1.000
_cell.length_c   1.000
_cell.angle_alpha   90.00
_cell.angle_beta   90.00
_cell.angle_gamma   90.00
#
_symmetry.space_group_name_H-M   'P 1'
#
loop_
_entity.id
_entity.type
_entity.pdbx_description
1 polymer ?
#
loop_
_entity_poly.entity_id
_entity_poly.type
_entity_poly.pdbx_seq_one_letter_code
_entity_poly.pdbx_strand_id
1 'polypeptide(L)'
;MGFKETFKKEMENATKDIDLSVTKTWEVSYQGHLIQVKNTLKEESLFIDEVEVAKNTRKSLWSHIIPVSKLTAMLTLQTGETKKVEVKFSGLTQLHIQIKVGREVVLKEKMKIEIIAPWEQKTAIVPWIIHQVEEHGRIVDENLPDKEYLLLEDVEDVEPGYRDLLGYEAHTPMYVGNLVKLLQKQVENPTNETRKSTYEKVLDEHVMEFGGELVNQLKESEIDMNALHEEANWFLNHAAHREVVKFALLLIGTTNKTEDEQFLKKIALHEEFTRYAIFPLYHRQELLWELAEKLKGWGKVTLMHELIPLTEERKSWFLKQSWNEKIKRQAVAIACAEKSEMDVILYEREISKEQFEEISKLLVTLLEPNDEGYLMDQYEYEENVLKHYVRHAKKHAYFEVFPYIEAFLEQRDYDVELGKY
;
A
#
# COMPACT_ATOMS: atom_id res chain seq x y z
N MET A 1 -4.89 14.15 -9.03
CA MET A 1 -6.12 13.60 -9.66
C MET A 1 -7.12 13.32 -8.55
N GLY A 2 -8.42 13.54 -8.78
CA GLY A 2 -9.40 13.34 -7.71
C GLY A 2 -9.58 11.86 -7.41
N PHE A 3 -9.52 11.48 -6.13
CA PHE A 3 -9.75 10.15 -5.57
C PHE A 3 -10.87 9.33 -6.26
N LYS A 4 -11.95 9.99 -6.70
CA LYS A 4 -13.05 9.37 -7.47
C LYS A 4 -12.66 8.80 -8.84
N GLU A 5 -11.63 9.32 -9.50
CA GLU A 5 -11.14 8.82 -10.79
C GLU A 5 -10.20 7.63 -10.61
N THR A 6 -9.38 7.63 -9.55
CA THR A 6 -8.51 6.51 -9.15
C THR A 6 -9.35 5.31 -8.72
N PHE A 7 -10.32 5.51 -7.82
CA PHE A 7 -11.25 4.48 -7.35
C PHE A 7 -12.12 3.88 -8.47
N LYS A 8 -12.50 4.72 -9.46
CA LYS A 8 -13.23 4.26 -10.64
C LYS A 8 -12.36 3.41 -11.58
N LYS A 9 -11.07 3.73 -11.69
CA LYS A 9 -10.08 2.93 -12.43
C LYS A 9 -9.76 1.60 -11.72
N GLU A 10 -9.56 1.63 -10.39
CA GLU A 10 -9.36 0.44 -9.55
C GLU A 10 -10.48 -0.60 -9.71
N MET A 11 -11.73 -0.13 -9.71
CA MET A 11 -12.91 -0.97 -9.96
C MET A 11 -13.04 -1.43 -11.43
N GLU A 12 -12.66 -0.62 -12.41
CA GLU A 12 -12.68 -1.04 -13.82
C GLU A 12 -11.67 -2.16 -14.14
N ASN A 13 -10.62 -2.30 -13.32
CA ASN A 13 -9.50 -3.24 -13.48
C ASN A 13 -9.74 -4.59 -12.78
N ALA A 14 -10.29 -4.58 -11.56
CA ALA A 14 -10.84 -5.79 -10.94
C ALA A 14 -11.85 -6.49 -11.86
N THR A 15 -12.46 -5.75 -12.79
CA THR A 15 -13.41 -6.34 -13.73
C THR A 15 -12.81 -7.19 -14.84
N LYS A 16 -11.54 -7.01 -15.22
CA LYS A 16 -10.95 -7.79 -16.33
C LYS A 16 -10.64 -9.23 -15.93
N ASP A 17 -10.15 -9.45 -14.71
CA ASP A 17 -9.89 -10.80 -14.17
C ASP A 17 -11.19 -11.53 -13.82
N ILE A 18 -12.22 -10.79 -13.39
CA ILE A 18 -13.55 -11.37 -13.12
C ILE A 18 -14.33 -11.61 -14.44
N ASP A 19 -14.14 -10.77 -15.48
CA ASP A 19 -14.81 -10.95 -16.80
C ASP A 19 -14.45 -12.30 -17.45
N LEU A 20 -13.24 -12.82 -17.21
CA LEU A 20 -12.79 -14.12 -17.71
C LEU A 20 -13.39 -15.31 -16.95
N SER A 21 -13.82 -15.14 -15.70
CA SER A 21 -14.30 -16.24 -14.85
C SER A 21 -15.83 -16.36 -14.73
N VAL A 22 -16.60 -15.35 -15.14
CA VAL A 22 -18.07 -15.33 -15.03
C VAL A 22 -18.76 -15.05 -16.37
N THR A 23 -18.23 -15.58 -17.47
CA THR A 23 -18.99 -15.62 -18.73
C THR A 23 -19.93 -16.82 -18.72
N LYS A 24 -21.24 -16.58 -18.74
CA LYS A 24 -22.26 -17.62 -18.88
C LYS A 24 -23.08 -17.42 -20.15
N THR A 25 -23.29 -18.51 -20.88
CA THR A 25 -24.12 -18.55 -22.08
C THR A 25 -25.29 -19.51 -21.86
N TRP A 26 -26.49 -19.07 -22.20
CA TRP A 26 -27.69 -19.90 -22.29
C TRP A 26 -28.12 -20.00 -23.74
N GLU A 27 -28.51 -21.20 -24.16
CA GLU A 27 -28.96 -21.47 -25.52
C GLU A 27 -30.31 -22.20 -25.47
N VAL A 28 -31.28 -21.70 -26.23
CA VAL A 28 -32.62 -22.27 -26.32
C VAL A 28 -33.06 -22.28 -27.78
N SER A 29 -33.41 -23.46 -28.29
CA SER A 29 -34.06 -23.56 -29.61
C SER A 29 -35.57 -23.36 -29.48
N TYR A 30 -36.15 -22.47 -30.29
CA TYR A 30 -37.58 -22.20 -30.33
C TYR A 30 -38.10 -22.13 -31.77
N GLN A 31 -38.94 -23.10 -32.16
CA GLN A 31 -39.63 -23.14 -33.46
C GLN A 31 -38.72 -22.85 -34.68
N GLY A 32 -37.52 -23.45 -34.68
CA GLY A 32 -36.54 -23.33 -35.76
C GLY A 32 -35.54 -22.18 -35.61
N HIS A 33 -35.67 -21.35 -34.57
CA HIS A 33 -34.74 -20.27 -34.25
C HIS A 33 -33.87 -20.60 -33.03
N LEU A 34 -32.63 -20.12 -33.02
CA LEU A 34 -31.71 -20.24 -31.90
C LEU A 34 -31.70 -18.94 -31.10
N ILE A 35 -32.13 -19.00 -29.84
CA ILE A 35 -32.08 -17.87 -28.90
C ILE A 35 -30.87 -18.09 -27.99
N GLN A 36 -29.87 -17.21 -28.05
CA GLN A 36 -28.72 -17.25 -27.15
C GLN A 36 -28.69 -16.01 -26.27
N VAL A 37 -28.36 -16.21 -25.00
CA VAL A 37 -28.15 -15.13 -24.04
C VAL A 37 -26.75 -15.27 -23.49
N LYS A 38 -25.94 -14.23 -23.63
CA LYS A 38 -24.59 -14.15 -23.06
C LYS A 38 -24.59 -13.14 -21.92
N ASN A 39 -24.08 -13.54 -20.76
CA ASN A 39 -23.88 -12.66 -19.61
C ASN A 39 -22.40 -12.68 -19.22
N THR A 40 -21.87 -11.48 -19.01
CA THR A 40 -20.55 -11.16 -18.46
C THR A 40 -20.74 -10.19 -17.29
N LEU A 41 -19.67 -9.72 -16.63
CA LEU A 41 -19.87 -8.78 -15.50
C LEU A 41 -20.43 -7.44 -15.96
N LYS A 42 -19.93 -6.91 -17.06
CA LYS A 42 -20.33 -5.59 -17.55
C LYS A 42 -21.43 -5.64 -18.59
N GLU A 43 -21.70 -6.79 -19.19
CA GLU A 43 -22.55 -6.87 -20.39
C GLU A 43 -23.51 -8.05 -20.40
N GLU A 44 -24.72 -7.78 -20.86
CA GLU A 44 -25.75 -8.76 -21.18
C GLU A 44 -26.14 -8.59 -22.64
N SER A 45 -26.03 -9.65 -23.44
CA SER A 45 -26.41 -9.66 -24.85
C SER A 45 -27.40 -10.78 -25.16
N LEU A 46 -28.37 -10.48 -26.01
CA LEU A 46 -29.35 -11.41 -26.56
C LEU A 46 -29.11 -11.54 -28.07
N PHE A 47 -28.98 -12.77 -28.52
CA PHE A 47 -28.82 -13.13 -29.92
C PHE A 47 -30.00 -13.98 -30.38
N ILE A 48 -30.43 -13.77 -31.62
CA ILE A 48 -31.39 -14.62 -32.33
C ILE A 48 -30.73 -14.99 -33.65
N ASP A 49 -30.59 -16.30 -33.89
CA ASP A 49 -29.93 -16.84 -35.08
C ASP A 49 -28.54 -16.20 -35.32
N GLU A 50 -27.74 -16.16 -34.25
CA GLU A 50 -26.37 -15.59 -34.22
C GLU A 50 -26.28 -14.06 -34.41
N VAL A 51 -27.40 -13.36 -34.58
CA VAL A 51 -27.44 -11.89 -34.69
C VAL A 51 -27.71 -11.26 -33.33
N GLU A 52 -26.86 -10.33 -32.87
CA GLU A 52 -27.11 -9.56 -31.65
C GLU A 52 -28.31 -8.63 -31.85
N VAL A 53 -29.40 -8.89 -31.11
CA VAL A 53 -30.67 -8.15 -31.26
C VAL A 53 -30.95 -7.22 -30.08
N ALA A 54 -30.30 -7.43 -28.93
CA ALA A 54 -30.37 -6.53 -27.79
C ALA A 54 -29.12 -6.67 -26.91
N LYS A 55 -28.69 -5.55 -26.32
CA LYS A 55 -27.54 -5.48 -25.45
C LYS A 55 -27.77 -4.48 -24.32
N ASN A 56 -27.20 -4.76 -23.16
CA ASN A 56 -27.19 -3.88 -22.01
C ASN A 56 -25.78 -3.85 -21.40
N THR A 57 -25.20 -2.66 -21.30
CA THR A 57 -23.88 -2.44 -20.72
C THR A 57 -23.99 -1.68 -19.41
N ARG A 58 -23.39 -2.22 -18.34
CA ARG A 58 -23.43 -1.65 -16.99
C ARG A 58 -22.33 -0.61 -16.82
N LYS A 59 -22.66 0.50 -16.14
CA LYS A 59 -21.76 1.65 -15.93
C LYS A 59 -20.86 1.54 -14.68
N SER A 60 -21.12 0.58 -13.78
CA SER A 60 -20.36 0.41 -12.53
C SER A 60 -20.48 -1.02 -11.98
N LEU A 61 -19.39 -1.53 -11.42
CA LEU A 61 -19.34 -2.79 -10.67
C LEU A 61 -20.13 -2.73 -9.36
N TRP A 62 -20.23 -1.58 -8.69
CA TRP A 62 -21.07 -1.41 -7.50
C TRP A 62 -22.59 -1.48 -7.79
N SER A 63 -23.00 -1.71 -9.05
CA SER A 63 -24.37 -2.12 -9.37
C SER A 63 -24.73 -3.53 -8.85
N HIS A 64 -23.76 -4.26 -8.26
CA HIS A 64 -23.95 -5.55 -7.58
C HIS A 64 -24.78 -5.50 -6.29
N ILE A 65 -25.41 -4.37 -5.95
CA ILE A 65 -26.51 -4.32 -4.98
C ILE A 65 -27.87 -4.73 -5.62
N ILE A 66 -27.95 -4.97 -6.95
CA ILE A 66 -29.01 -5.63 -7.80
C ILE A 66 -30.46 -5.09 -7.65
N PRO A 67 -31.33 -5.11 -8.70
CA PRO A 67 -32.38 -6.14 -8.60
C PRO A 67 -32.88 -6.77 -9.92
N VAL A 68 -32.91 -6.09 -11.07
CA VAL A 68 -33.52 -6.63 -12.31
C VAL A 68 -32.94 -5.94 -13.56
N SER A 69 -32.53 -6.70 -14.58
CA SER A 69 -32.35 -6.19 -15.95
C SER A 69 -33.24 -6.96 -16.93
N LYS A 70 -33.53 -6.34 -18.08
CA LYS A 70 -34.34 -6.94 -19.14
C LYS A 70 -33.77 -6.66 -20.51
N LEU A 71 -33.67 -7.70 -21.33
CA LEU A 71 -33.44 -7.58 -22.76
C LEU A 71 -34.70 -7.99 -23.51
N THR A 72 -35.04 -7.28 -24.58
CA THR A 72 -36.22 -7.60 -25.38
C THR A 72 -35.95 -7.46 -26.86
N ALA A 73 -36.44 -8.40 -27.66
CA ALA A 73 -36.36 -8.37 -29.11
C ALA A 73 -37.63 -8.95 -29.73
N MET A 74 -37.86 -8.69 -31.03
CA MET A 74 -38.95 -9.30 -31.78
C MET A 74 -38.40 -10.45 -32.62
N LEU A 75 -39.03 -11.62 -32.49
CA LEU A 75 -38.75 -12.83 -33.27
C LEU A 75 -39.85 -12.99 -34.32
N THR A 76 -39.48 -13.12 -35.60
CA THR A 76 -40.44 -13.41 -36.68
C THR A 76 -40.31 -14.87 -37.05
N LEU A 77 -41.39 -15.63 -36.85
CA LEU A 77 -41.45 -17.05 -37.15
C LEU A 77 -41.56 -17.28 -38.67
N GLN A 78 -41.23 -18.49 -39.12
CA GLN A 78 -41.42 -18.91 -40.52
C GLN A 78 -42.87 -18.79 -41.01
N THR A 79 -43.84 -18.78 -40.09
CA THR A 79 -45.28 -18.57 -40.37
C THR A 79 -45.65 -17.11 -40.62
N GLY A 80 -44.70 -16.17 -40.48
CA GLY A 80 -44.92 -14.72 -40.54
C GLY A 80 -45.45 -14.09 -39.24
N GLU A 81 -45.72 -14.91 -38.21
CA GLU A 81 -46.13 -14.42 -36.89
C GLU A 81 -44.92 -13.82 -36.13
N THR A 82 -45.10 -12.65 -35.51
CA THR A 82 -44.08 -12.00 -34.69
C THR A 82 -44.35 -12.19 -33.20
N LYS A 83 -43.36 -12.71 -32.45
CA LYS A 83 -43.41 -12.88 -30.99
C LYS A 83 -42.31 -12.07 -30.31
N LYS A 84 -42.62 -11.51 -29.14
CA LYS A 84 -41.62 -10.80 -28.32
C LYS A 84 -40.79 -11.80 -27.52
N VAL A 85 -39.47 -11.77 -27.67
CA VAL A 85 -38.52 -12.44 -26.77
C VAL A 85 -38.22 -11.48 -25.61
N GLU A 86 -38.39 -11.94 -24.38
CA GLU A 86 -38.05 -11.18 -23.16
C GLU A 86 -37.12 -12.02 -22.27
N VAL A 87 -35.93 -11.52 -22.03
CA VAL A 87 -34.97 -12.06 -21.07
C VAL A 87 -35.01 -11.18 -19.83
N LYS A 88 -35.15 -11.78 -18.66
CA LYS A 88 -35.12 -11.09 -17.37
C LYS A 88 -34.03 -11.69 -16.49
N PHE A 89 -33.11 -10.84 -16.05
CA PHE A 89 -32.16 -11.17 -14.99
C PHE A 89 -32.68 -10.57 -13.69
N SER A 90 -32.53 -11.27 -12.56
CA SER A 90 -32.96 -10.79 -11.25
C SER A 90 -32.29 -11.52 -10.10
N GLY A 91 -32.49 -11.08 -8.87
CA GLY A 91 -32.00 -11.75 -7.66
C GLY A 91 -30.70 -11.13 -7.12
N LEU A 92 -30.60 -11.07 -5.80
CA LEU A 92 -29.57 -10.32 -5.05
C LEU A 92 -28.37 -11.18 -4.65
N THR A 93 -28.64 -12.41 -4.22
CA THR A 93 -27.64 -13.39 -3.75
C THR A 93 -27.46 -14.56 -4.73
N GLN A 94 -28.41 -14.73 -5.64
CA GLN A 94 -28.40 -15.72 -6.72
C GLN A 94 -28.91 -15.04 -7.98
N LEU A 95 -28.22 -15.26 -9.10
CA LEU A 95 -28.67 -14.81 -10.40
C LEU A 95 -29.83 -15.70 -10.85
N HIS A 96 -30.98 -15.08 -11.05
CA HIS A 96 -32.17 -15.68 -11.64
C HIS A 96 -32.31 -15.18 -13.08
N ILE A 97 -32.27 -16.09 -14.05
CA ILE A 97 -32.57 -15.78 -15.44
C ILE A 97 -33.92 -16.40 -15.84
N GLN A 98 -34.70 -15.65 -16.60
CA GLN A 98 -35.92 -16.14 -17.24
C GLN A 98 -35.99 -15.66 -18.68
N ILE A 99 -36.20 -16.58 -19.62
CA ILE A 99 -36.42 -16.29 -21.04
C ILE A 99 -37.87 -16.61 -21.38
N LYS A 100 -38.57 -15.66 -22.01
CA LYS A 100 -39.93 -15.81 -22.52
C LYS A 100 -39.99 -15.54 -24.01
N VAL A 101 -40.82 -16.29 -24.72
CA VAL A 101 -41.20 -16.00 -26.11
C VAL A 101 -42.72 -15.84 -26.17
N GLY A 102 -43.19 -14.61 -26.39
CA GLY A 102 -44.60 -14.25 -26.21
C GLY A 102 -45.05 -14.43 -24.75
N ARG A 103 -45.95 -15.38 -24.51
CA ARG A 103 -46.43 -15.74 -23.16
C ARG A 103 -45.74 -16.98 -22.58
N GLU A 104 -44.98 -17.71 -23.39
CA GLU A 104 -44.36 -18.97 -23.04
C GLU A 104 -43.02 -18.74 -22.33
N VAL A 105 -42.78 -19.43 -21.22
CA VAL A 105 -41.48 -19.42 -20.53
C VAL A 105 -40.65 -20.57 -21.09
N VAL A 106 -39.61 -20.24 -21.84
CA VAL A 106 -38.77 -21.23 -22.52
C VAL A 106 -37.53 -21.59 -21.70
N LEU A 107 -37.11 -20.73 -20.75
CA LEU A 107 -36.05 -21.02 -19.79
C LEU A 107 -36.30 -20.29 -18.47
N LYS A 108 -35.99 -20.96 -17.36
CA LYS A 108 -35.97 -20.37 -16.02
C LYS A 108 -34.93 -21.09 -15.15
N GLU A 109 -33.87 -20.39 -14.77
CA GLU A 109 -32.75 -20.96 -14.03
C GLU A 109 -32.34 -20.04 -12.88
N LYS A 110 -31.72 -20.65 -11.86
CA LYS A 110 -31.10 -19.95 -10.72
C LYS A 110 -29.68 -20.46 -10.54
N MET A 111 -28.72 -19.55 -10.41
CA MET A 111 -27.32 -19.89 -10.17
C MET A 111 -26.73 -19.02 -9.06
N LYS A 112 -25.86 -19.61 -8.23
CA LYS A 112 -24.96 -18.83 -7.38
C LYS A 112 -23.87 -18.26 -8.29
N ILE A 113 -23.60 -16.96 -8.18
CA ILE A 113 -22.41 -16.38 -8.79
C ILE A 113 -21.30 -16.55 -7.76
N GLU A 114 -20.37 -17.47 -8.01
CA GLU A 114 -19.11 -17.53 -7.27
C GLU A 114 -18.21 -16.44 -7.84
N ILE A 115 -18.26 -15.24 -7.25
CA ILE A 115 -17.28 -14.21 -7.58
C ILE A 115 -15.97 -14.66 -6.93
N ILE A 116 -15.02 -15.08 -7.76
CA ILE A 116 -13.65 -15.46 -7.38
C ILE A 116 -13.10 -14.41 -6.39
N ALA A 117 -12.42 -14.88 -5.35
CA ALA A 117 -11.89 -13.97 -4.34
C ALA A 117 -10.74 -13.13 -4.92
N PRO A 118 -10.51 -11.88 -4.46
CA PRO A 118 -9.48 -11.00 -5.06
C PRO A 118 -8.06 -11.59 -5.10
N TRP A 119 -7.75 -12.52 -4.19
CA TRP A 119 -6.46 -13.19 -4.08
C TRP A 119 -6.38 -14.54 -4.83
N GLU A 120 -7.50 -15.06 -5.30
CA GLU A 120 -7.56 -16.39 -5.89
C GLU A 120 -6.93 -16.38 -7.29
N GLN A 121 -6.11 -17.39 -7.58
CA GLN A 121 -5.27 -17.50 -8.80
C GLN A 121 -4.14 -16.45 -8.91
N LYS A 122 -3.85 -15.70 -7.85
CA LYS A 122 -2.73 -14.76 -7.78
C LYS A 122 -1.62 -15.26 -6.86
N THR A 123 -0.41 -14.75 -7.04
CA THR A 123 0.74 -15.09 -6.20
C THR A 123 0.62 -14.36 -4.86
N ALA A 124 0.65 -15.11 -3.75
CA ALA A 124 0.67 -14.53 -2.42
C ALA A 124 2.03 -13.88 -2.12
N ILE A 125 2.00 -12.62 -1.68
CA ILE A 125 3.19 -11.78 -1.56
C ILE A 125 4.12 -12.27 -0.44
N VAL A 126 3.61 -12.52 0.76
CA VAL A 126 4.48 -12.91 1.89
C VAL A 126 5.13 -14.26 1.64
N PRO A 127 4.43 -15.34 1.21
CA PRO A 127 5.09 -16.58 0.84
C PRO A 127 6.20 -16.39 -0.20
N TRP A 128 5.98 -15.51 -1.19
CA TRP A 128 6.99 -15.16 -2.20
C TRP A 128 8.22 -14.47 -1.57
N ILE A 129 8.03 -13.52 -0.64
CA ILE A 129 9.13 -12.88 0.10
C ILE A 129 9.91 -13.90 0.94
N ILE A 130 9.18 -14.71 1.71
CA ILE A 130 9.79 -15.71 2.59
C ILE A 130 10.64 -16.68 1.79
N HIS A 131 10.16 -17.12 0.62
CA HIS A 131 10.92 -17.98 -0.27
C HIS A 131 12.26 -17.35 -0.69
N GLN A 132 12.29 -16.07 -1.09
CA GLN A 132 13.53 -15.37 -1.42
C GLN A 132 14.50 -15.32 -0.23
N VAL A 133 14.01 -15.00 0.97
CA VAL A 133 14.84 -14.89 2.17
C VAL A 133 15.39 -16.26 2.58
N GLU A 134 14.61 -17.32 2.45
CA GLU A 134 15.05 -18.68 2.79
C GLU A 134 16.04 -19.25 1.76
N GLU A 135 15.85 -18.96 0.48
CA GLU A 135 16.73 -19.44 -0.58
C GLU A 135 18.05 -18.66 -0.64
N HIS A 136 18.00 -17.34 -0.46
CA HIS A 136 19.13 -16.45 -0.74
C HIS A 136 19.69 -15.74 0.51
N GLY A 137 19.02 -15.84 1.65
CA GLY A 137 19.37 -15.10 2.87
C GLY A 137 19.08 -13.59 2.81
N ARG A 138 18.48 -13.11 1.70
CA ARG A 138 18.17 -11.70 1.41
C ARG A 138 17.11 -11.60 0.32
N ILE A 139 16.54 -10.41 0.14
CA ILE A 139 15.73 -10.09 -1.04
C ILE A 139 16.66 -9.94 -2.25
N VAL A 140 16.27 -10.56 -3.37
CA VAL A 140 17.01 -10.49 -4.64
C VAL A 140 16.19 -9.79 -5.73
N ASP A 141 14.86 -9.85 -5.63
CA ASP A 141 13.91 -9.11 -6.45
C ASP A 141 13.00 -8.28 -5.55
N GLU A 142 13.05 -6.97 -5.72
CA GLU A 142 12.23 -5.98 -5.00
C GLU A 142 10.90 -5.70 -5.74
N ASN A 143 10.69 -6.28 -6.93
CA ASN A 143 9.43 -6.14 -7.65
C ASN A 143 8.42 -7.14 -7.10
N LEU A 144 7.45 -6.63 -6.35
CA LEU A 144 6.38 -7.46 -5.81
C LEU A 144 5.53 -8.09 -6.93
N PRO A 145 4.99 -9.30 -6.73
CA PRO A 145 4.11 -9.96 -7.69
C PRO A 145 2.87 -9.14 -8.08
N ASP A 146 2.44 -8.23 -7.21
CA ASP A 146 1.29 -7.35 -7.46
C ASP A 146 1.59 -6.18 -8.40
N LYS A 147 2.87 -5.96 -8.77
CA LYS A 147 3.27 -4.93 -9.73
C LYS A 147 2.59 -5.11 -11.08
N GLU A 148 2.33 -6.35 -11.52
CA GLU A 148 1.58 -6.63 -12.75
C GLU A 148 0.15 -6.07 -12.70
N TYR A 149 -0.44 -5.98 -11.52
CA TYR A 149 -1.78 -5.42 -11.31
C TYR A 149 -1.75 -3.89 -11.30
N LEU A 150 -0.64 -3.30 -10.82
CA LEU A 150 -0.42 -1.86 -10.73
C LEU A 150 0.00 -1.20 -12.06
N LEU A 151 0.70 -1.92 -12.95
CA LEU A 151 1.16 -1.40 -14.25
C LEU A 151 0.03 -1.04 -15.23
N LEU A 152 -1.21 -1.44 -14.94
CA LEU A 152 -2.42 -1.01 -15.67
C LEU A 152 -2.96 0.33 -15.18
N GLU A 153 -2.36 0.87 -14.14
CA GLU A 153 -2.66 2.14 -13.52
C GLU A 153 -1.54 3.10 -13.95
N ASP A 154 -1.85 4.33 -14.32
CA ASP A 154 -0.84 5.39 -14.53
C ASP A 154 -0.19 5.81 -13.19
N VAL A 155 0.17 4.83 -12.35
CA VAL A 155 0.86 4.98 -11.09
C VAL A 155 2.34 5.05 -11.43
N GLU A 156 2.98 6.14 -11.03
CA GLU A 156 4.42 6.27 -11.17
C GLU A 156 5.10 5.05 -10.52
N ASP A 157 5.94 4.37 -11.29
CA ASP A 157 6.75 3.26 -10.80
C ASP A 157 7.80 3.82 -9.83
N VAL A 158 7.39 3.94 -8.58
CA VAL A 158 8.20 4.46 -7.48
C VAL A 158 8.95 3.32 -6.78
N GLU A 159 10.07 3.66 -6.16
CA GLU A 159 10.83 2.72 -5.34
C GLU A 159 9.94 2.15 -4.21
N PRO A 160 10.08 0.85 -3.88
CA PRO A 160 9.31 0.24 -2.79
C PRO A 160 9.47 1.00 -1.47
N GLY A 161 8.35 1.20 -0.78
CA GLY A 161 8.26 1.96 0.47
C GLY A 161 8.26 3.49 0.31
N TYR A 162 8.58 4.04 -0.88
CA TYR A 162 8.57 5.49 -1.09
C TYR A 162 7.15 6.05 -1.10
N ARG A 163 6.20 5.32 -1.69
CA ARG A 163 4.82 5.77 -1.83
C ARG A 163 4.20 6.14 -0.48
N ASP A 164 4.53 5.38 0.57
CA ASP A 164 4.00 5.60 1.92
C ASP A 164 4.52 6.90 2.58
N LEU A 165 5.52 7.55 1.98
CA LEU A 165 6.06 8.85 2.39
C LEU A 165 5.43 10.02 1.64
N LEU A 166 4.73 9.77 0.54
CA LEU A 166 3.99 10.78 -0.19
C LEU A 166 2.71 11.03 0.61
N GLY A 167 2.66 12.15 1.35
CA GLY A 167 1.60 12.44 2.30
C GLY A 167 0.20 12.20 1.73
N TYR A 168 -0.65 11.56 2.53
CA TYR A 168 -2.03 11.23 2.16
C TYR A 168 -3.04 12.10 2.93
N GLU A 169 -4.25 12.26 2.40
CA GLU A 169 -5.34 12.92 3.11
C GLU A 169 -5.94 11.97 4.17
N ALA A 170 -6.23 12.47 5.37
CA ALA A 170 -6.82 11.64 6.42
C ALA A 170 -8.27 11.25 6.10
N HIS A 171 -8.65 9.99 6.38
CA HIS A 171 -10.02 9.51 6.15
C HIS A 171 -11.03 9.91 7.22
N THR A 172 -12.30 9.71 6.87
CA THR A 172 -13.41 9.86 7.82
C THR A 172 -13.45 8.71 8.83
N PRO A 173 -13.72 8.97 10.13
CA PRO A 173 -13.87 7.94 11.16
C PRO A 173 -14.89 6.84 10.82
N MET A 174 -15.88 7.15 9.97
CA MET A 174 -16.91 6.20 9.53
C MET A 174 -16.34 5.07 8.68
N TYR A 175 -15.26 5.30 7.94
CA TYR A 175 -14.58 4.26 7.17
C TYR A 175 -14.00 3.18 8.10
N VAL A 176 -13.21 3.60 9.09
CA VAL A 176 -12.54 2.70 10.04
C VAL A 176 -13.56 1.91 10.86
N GLY A 177 -14.61 2.58 11.37
CA GLY A 177 -15.66 1.89 12.12
C GLY A 177 -16.40 0.82 11.31
N ASN A 178 -16.53 0.98 9.99
CA ASN A 178 -17.08 -0.05 9.12
C ASN A 178 -16.11 -1.21 8.89
N LEU A 179 -14.81 -0.91 8.73
CA LEU A 179 -13.77 -1.92 8.59
C LEU A 179 -13.64 -2.78 9.85
N VAL A 180 -13.66 -2.18 11.04
CA VAL A 180 -13.65 -2.90 12.34
C VAL A 180 -14.85 -3.85 12.45
N LYS A 181 -16.05 -3.43 12.04
CA LYS A 181 -17.25 -4.29 12.03
C LYS A 181 -17.12 -5.48 11.08
N LEU A 182 -16.54 -5.27 9.89
CA LEU A 182 -16.27 -6.35 8.95
C LEU A 182 -15.27 -7.34 9.52
N LEU A 183 -14.20 -6.84 10.13
CA LEU A 183 -13.17 -7.66 10.75
C LEU A 183 -13.70 -8.44 11.95
N GLN A 184 -14.53 -7.82 12.80
CA GLN A 184 -15.20 -8.52 13.89
C GLN A 184 -16.08 -9.67 13.38
N LYS A 185 -16.90 -9.42 12.35
CA LYS A 185 -17.71 -10.46 11.70
C LYS A 185 -16.85 -11.59 11.12
N GLN A 186 -15.68 -11.25 10.58
CA GLN A 186 -14.73 -12.23 10.04
C GLN A 186 -14.11 -13.07 11.15
N VAL A 187 -13.68 -12.45 12.25
CA VAL A 187 -13.12 -13.14 13.42
C VAL A 187 -14.16 -14.08 14.04
N GLU A 188 -15.42 -13.65 14.15
CA GLU A 188 -16.51 -14.48 14.68
C GLU A 188 -16.92 -15.64 13.74
N ASN A 189 -16.75 -15.46 12.42
CA ASN A 189 -17.12 -16.45 11.41
C ASN A 189 -16.15 -16.40 10.20
N PRO A 190 -14.97 -17.03 10.31
CA PRO A 190 -13.92 -16.94 9.31
C PRO A 190 -14.25 -17.78 8.08
N THR A 191 -14.79 -17.13 7.05
CA THR A 191 -15.18 -17.74 5.78
C THR A 191 -14.57 -16.97 4.62
N ASN A 192 -14.54 -17.55 3.43
CA ASN A 192 -14.08 -16.82 2.24
C ASN A 192 -14.94 -15.57 1.97
N GLU A 193 -16.22 -15.58 2.32
CA GLU A 193 -17.11 -14.42 2.13
C GLU A 193 -16.78 -13.27 3.09
N THR A 194 -16.54 -13.58 4.37
CA THR A 194 -16.19 -12.55 5.37
C THR A 194 -14.78 -12.00 5.12
N ARG A 195 -13.81 -12.87 4.81
CA ARG A 195 -12.47 -12.47 4.38
C ARG A 195 -12.50 -11.59 3.14
N LYS A 196 -13.31 -11.94 2.14
CA LYS A 196 -13.46 -11.18 0.90
C LYS A 196 -14.00 -9.78 1.17
N SER A 197 -15.01 -9.67 2.01
CA SER A 197 -15.61 -8.38 2.38
C SER A 197 -14.58 -7.43 3.03
N THR A 198 -13.77 -7.94 3.96
CA THR A 198 -12.69 -7.17 4.59
C THR A 198 -11.59 -6.84 3.59
N TYR A 199 -11.17 -7.82 2.78
CA TYR A 199 -10.12 -7.66 1.77
C TYR A 199 -10.46 -6.54 0.77
N GLU A 200 -11.66 -6.60 0.18
CA GLU A 200 -12.15 -5.59 -0.76
C GLU A 200 -12.23 -4.22 -0.08
N LYS A 201 -12.65 -4.18 1.19
CA LYS A 201 -12.68 -2.93 1.93
C LYS A 201 -11.28 -2.33 2.08
N VAL A 202 -10.28 -3.14 2.42
CA VAL A 202 -8.88 -2.68 2.54
C VAL A 202 -8.32 -2.20 1.20
N LEU A 203 -8.74 -2.77 0.07
CA LEU A 203 -8.31 -2.30 -1.26
C LEU A 203 -8.87 -0.93 -1.64
N ASP A 204 -9.93 -0.45 -0.97
CA ASP A 204 -10.54 0.84 -1.30
C ASP A 204 -9.62 2.04 -0.99
N GLU A 205 -8.64 1.86 -0.10
CA GLU A 205 -7.86 2.94 0.52
C GLU A 205 -6.42 2.53 0.85
N HIS A 206 -5.52 3.51 1.00
CA HIS A 206 -4.15 3.24 1.46
C HIS A 206 -4.11 3.02 2.98
N VAL A 207 -3.39 1.98 3.42
CA VAL A 207 -3.28 1.65 4.85
C VAL A 207 -2.66 2.79 5.66
N MET A 208 -1.80 3.60 5.04
CA MET A 208 -1.24 4.82 5.67
C MET A 208 -2.32 5.80 6.15
N GLU A 209 -3.46 5.87 5.47
CA GLU A 209 -4.52 6.85 5.75
C GLU A 209 -5.38 6.48 6.96
N PHE A 210 -5.47 5.18 7.30
CA PHE A 210 -6.35 4.70 8.37
C PHE A 210 -5.66 3.86 9.45
N GLY A 211 -4.41 3.44 9.26
CA GLY A 211 -3.76 2.43 10.10
C GLY A 211 -3.71 2.79 11.60
N GLY A 212 -3.37 4.05 11.94
CA GLY A 212 -3.31 4.50 13.33
C GLY A 212 -4.67 4.45 14.04
N GLU A 213 -5.71 4.94 13.37
CA GLU A 213 -7.08 4.93 13.91
C GLU A 213 -7.63 3.51 14.01
N LEU A 214 -7.32 2.63 13.05
CA LEU A 214 -7.67 1.21 13.09
C LEU A 214 -7.08 0.54 14.34
N VAL A 215 -5.78 0.74 14.61
CA VAL A 215 -5.12 0.17 15.79
C VAL A 215 -5.78 0.66 17.08
N ASN A 216 -6.13 1.95 17.16
CA ASN A 216 -6.81 2.52 18.33
C ASN A 216 -8.20 1.89 18.53
N GLN A 217 -9.03 1.84 17.49
CA GLN A 217 -10.37 1.25 17.59
C GLN A 217 -10.34 -0.25 17.91
N LEU A 218 -9.37 -1.00 17.38
CA LEU A 218 -9.23 -2.42 17.71
C LEU A 218 -8.89 -2.64 19.19
N LYS A 219 -8.03 -1.80 19.77
CA LYS A 219 -7.70 -1.85 21.21
C LYS A 219 -8.89 -1.52 22.11
N GLU A 220 -9.82 -0.70 21.63
CA GLU A 220 -11.05 -0.33 22.34
C GLU A 220 -12.21 -1.30 22.08
N SER A 221 -12.07 -2.19 21.11
CA SER A 221 -13.10 -3.16 20.73
C SER A 221 -13.10 -4.42 21.61
N GLU A 222 -14.20 -5.16 21.59
CA GLU A 222 -14.32 -6.47 22.27
C GLU A 222 -13.83 -7.64 21.38
N ILE A 223 -13.02 -7.38 20.36
CA ILE A 223 -12.54 -8.41 19.42
C ILE A 223 -11.61 -9.42 20.11
N ASP A 224 -11.76 -10.70 19.81
CA ASP A 224 -10.85 -11.73 20.29
C ASP A 224 -9.49 -11.58 19.59
N MET A 225 -8.48 -11.14 20.35
CA MET A 225 -7.13 -10.89 19.84
C MET A 225 -6.41 -12.16 19.35
N ASN A 226 -6.75 -13.35 19.87
CA ASN A 226 -6.15 -14.59 19.37
C ASN A 226 -6.74 -14.98 18.02
N ALA A 227 -8.07 -14.88 17.88
CA ALA A 227 -8.71 -15.15 16.60
C ALA A 227 -8.40 -14.06 15.56
N LEU A 228 -8.20 -12.80 15.99
CA LEU A 228 -7.66 -11.74 15.13
C LEU A 228 -6.25 -12.08 14.61
N HIS A 229 -5.38 -12.63 15.45
CA HIS A 229 -4.04 -13.08 15.05
C HIS A 229 -4.10 -14.21 14.02
N GLU A 230 -5.03 -15.17 14.17
CA GLU A 230 -5.24 -16.23 13.18
C GLU A 230 -5.68 -15.66 11.82
N GLU A 231 -6.61 -14.70 11.80
CA GLU A 231 -7.04 -14.06 10.56
C GLU A 231 -5.95 -13.15 9.95
N ALA A 232 -5.14 -12.48 10.77
CA ALA A 232 -3.98 -11.73 10.30
C ALA A 232 -2.96 -12.65 9.61
N ASN A 233 -2.67 -13.81 10.20
CA ASN A 233 -1.83 -14.84 9.59
C ASN A 233 -2.45 -15.39 8.31
N TRP A 234 -3.76 -15.56 8.26
CA TRP A 234 -4.44 -15.96 7.03
C TRP A 234 -4.20 -14.93 5.92
N PHE A 235 -4.35 -13.63 6.21
CA PHE A 235 -4.07 -12.58 5.22
C PHE A 235 -2.61 -12.60 4.78
N LEU A 236 -1.63 -12.71 5.68
CA LEU A 236 -0.22 -12.78 5.30
C LEU A 236 0.04 -13.95 4.34
N ASN A 237 -0.53 -15.13 4.60
CA ASN A 237 -0.31 -16.31 3.76
C ASN A 237 -1.03 -16.29 2.40
N HIS A 238 -2.05 -15.45 2.21
CA HIS A 238 -2.91 -15.49 1.01
C HIS A 238 -2.98 -14.17 0.24
N ALA A 239 -2.60 -13.05 0.83
CA ALA A 239 -2.77 -11.74 0.19
C ALA A 239 -1.88 -11.59 -1.05
N ALA A 240 -2.53 -11.21 -2.15
CA ALA A 240 -1.89 -10.92 -3.44
C ALA A 240 -1.76 -9.42 -3.74
N HIS A 241 -2.09 -8.54 -2.79
CA HIS A 241 -1.99 -7.08 -2.94
C HIS A 241 -1.29 -6.50 -1.72
N ARG A 242 -0.33 -5.58 -1.95
CA ARG A 242 0.52 -5.01 -0.89
C ARG A 242 -0.26 -4.31 0.22
N GLU A 243 -1.35 -3.60 -0.10
CA GLU A 243 -2.15 -2.92 0.92
C GLU A 243 -2.77 -3.92 1.91
N VAL A 244 -3.16 -5.11 1.46
CA VAL A 244 -3.66 -6.14 2.37
C VAL A 244 -2.54 -6.76 3.23
N VAL A 245 -1.33 -6.85 2.71
CA VAL A 245 -0.16 -7.27 3.50
C VAL A 245 0.17 -6.23 4.58
N LYS A 246 0.19 -4.94 4.22
CA LYS A 246 0.39 -3.82 5.16
C LYS A 246 -0.66 -3.83 6.27
N PHE A 247 -1.93 -3.99 5.90
CA PHE A 247 -3.04 -4.15 6.83
C PHE A 247 -2.83 -5.34 7.77
N ALA A 248 -2.45 -6.51 7.24
CA ALA A 248 -2.22 -7.70 8.04
C ALA A 248 -1.05 -7.54 9.04
N LEU A 249 0.02 -6.83 8.65
CA LEU A 249 1.14 -6.50 9.54
C LEU A 249 0.70 -5.59 10.70
N LEU A 250 -0.20 -4.63 10.45
CA LEU A 250 -0.81 -3.83 11.52
C LEU A 250 -1.65 -4.69 12.48
N LEU A 251 -2.41 -5.66 11.96
CA LEU A 251 -3.16 -6.58 12.79
C LEU A 251 -2.22 -7.43 13.67
N ILE A 252 -1.16 -8.01 13.09
CA ILE A 252 -0.15 -8.75 13.86
C ILE A 252 0.43 -7.87 14.98
N GLY A 253 0.85 -6.64 14.68
CA GLY A 253 1.37 -5.73 15.71
C GLY A 253 0.37 -5.32 16.78
N THR A 254 -0.92 -5.34 16.48
CA THR A 254 -1.98 -5.10 17.48
C THR A 254 -2.10 -6.26 18.47
N THR A 255 -1.84 -7.50 18.03
CA THR A 255 -1.90 -8.69 18.88
C THR A 255 -0.65 -8.89 19.75
N ASN A 256 0.48 -8.28 19.37
CA ASN A 256 1.73 -8.20 20.14
C ASN A 256 2.28 -9.56 20.62
N LYS A 257 2.25 -10.59 19.75
CA LYS A 257 2.79 -11.92 20.06
C LYS A 257 4.27 -12.00 19.72
N THR A 258 5.10 -12.45 20.67
CA THR A 258 6.56 -12.55 20.49
C THR A 258 6.99 -13.66 19.53
N GLU A 259 6.14 -14.65 19.28
CA GLU A 259 6.43 -15.75 18.37
C GLU A 259 6.55 -15.29 16.90
N ASP A 260 5.96 -14.13 16.56
CA ASP A 260 5.99 -13.59 15.19
C ASP A 260 7.32 -12.91 14.84
N GLU A 261 8.21 -12.64 15.80
CA GLU A 261 9.38 -11.76 15.61
C GLU A 261 10.30 -12.22 14.47
N GLN A 262 10.61 -13.51 14.39
CA GLN A 262 11.49 -14.04 13.33
C GLN A 262 10.80 -14.03 11.97
N PHE A 263 9.48 -14.22 11.94
CA PHE A 263 8.70 -14.17 10.72
C PHE A 263 8.59 -12.73 10.20
N LEU A 264 8.24 -11.79 11.07
CA LEU A 264 8.21 -10.35 10.79
C LEU A 264 9.55 -9.83 10.30
N LYS A 265 10.66 -10.28 10.89
CA LYS A 265 12.01 -9.93 10.43
C LYS A 265 12.27 -10.33 8.98
N LYS A 266 11.79 -11.51 8.53
CA LYS A 266 11.94 -11.92 7.12
C LYS A 266 11.15 -11.01 6.19
N ILE A 267 9.92 -10.64 6.57
CA ILE A 267 9.08 -9.71 5.81
C ILE A 267 9.71 -8.31 5.75
N ALA A 268 10.27 -7.85 6.87
CA ALA A 268 10.88 -6.53 7.01
C ALA A 268 12.13 -6.32 6.13
N LEU A 269 12.71 -7.39 5.56
CA LEU A 269 13.82 -7.30 4.62
C LEU A 269 13.42 -6.74 3.26
N HIS A 270 12.12 -6.69 2.95
CA HIS A 270 11.61 -6.04 1.75
C HIS A 270 11.22 -4.59 2.06
N GLU A 271 11.72 -3.64 1.27
CA GLU A 271 11.66 -2.21 1.59
C GLU A 271 10.20 -1.69 1.70
N GLU A 272 9.28 -2.23 0.89
CA GLU A 272 7.83 -1.92 0.96
C GLU A 272 7.19 -2.19 2.33
N PHE A 273 7.66 -3.21 3.07
CA PHE A 273 6.97 -3.69 4.28
C PHE A 273 7.72 -3.34 5.57
N THR A 274 8.95 -2.82 5.48
CA THR A 274 9.77 -2.50 6.66
C THR A 274 9.02 -1.58 7.63
N ARG A 275 8.38 -0.51 7.15
CA ARG A 275 7.60 0.43 7.99
C ARG A 275 6.57 -0.29 8.88
N TYR A 276 5.79 -1.17 8.27
CA TYR A 276 4.71 -1.88 8.94
C TYR A 276 5.22 -2.99 9.84
N ALA A 277 6.38 -3.58 9.54
CA ALA A 277 7.04 -4.55 10.40
C ALA A 277 7.79 -3.90 11.58
N ILE A 278 8.15 -2.61 11.51
CA ILE A 278 8.72 -1.89 12.66
C ILE A 278 7.69 -1.77 13.78
N PHE A 279 6.42 -1.51 13.47
CA PHE A 279 5.37 -1.36 14.49
C PHE A 279 5.33 -2.53 15.51
N PRO A 280 5.21 -3.81 15.10
CA PRO A 280 5.33 -4.93 16.03
C PRO A 280 6.73 -5.12 16.63
N LEU A 281 7.78 -4.70 15.93
CA LEU A 281 9.18 -4.93 16.33
C LEU A 281 9.82 -3.76 17.10
N TYR A 282 9.08 -2.70 17.41
CA TYR A 282 9.63 -1.43 17.91
C TYR A 282 10.51 -1.60 19.16
N HIS A 283 10.12 -2.50 20.07
CA HIS A 283 10.85 -2.81 21.30
C HIS A 283 11.99 -3.82 21.12
N ARG A 284 12.29 -4.25 19.89
CA ARG A 284 13.34 -5.23 19.56
C ARG A 284 14.48 -4.54 18.82
N GLN A 285 15.10 -3.58 19.49
CA GLN A 285 16.15 -2.73 18.92
C GLN A 285 17.29 -3.53 18.26
N GLU A 286 17.72 -4.64 18.85
CA GLU A 286 18.75 -5.50 18.22
C GLU A 286 18.30 -6.06 16.87
N LEU A 287 17.04 -6.52 16.75
CA LEU A 287 16.49 -6.99 15.48
C LEU A 287 16.38 -5.84 14.47
N LEU A 288 15.99 -4.65 14.91
CA LEU A 288 15.92 -3.46 14.06
C LEU A 288 17.32 -3.06 13.55
N TRP A 289 18.34 -3.12 14.40
CA TRP A 289 19.73 -2.87 13.99
C TRP A 289 20.20 -3.89 12.94
N GLU A 290 19.91 -5.18 13.13
CA GLU A 290 20.21 -6.22 12.13
C GLU A 290 19.49 -6.00 10.78
N LEU A 291 18.29 -5.43 10.80
CA LEU A 291 17.57 -5.07 9.57
C LEU A 291 18.23 -3.87 8.87
N ALA A 292 18.64 -2.85 9.63
CA ALA A 292 19.25 -1.63 9.10
C ALA A 292 20.58 -1.87 8.39
N GLU A 293 21.30 -2.92 8.76
CA GLU A 293 22.52 -3.37 8.07
C GLU A 293 22.24 -4.01 6.71
N LYS A 294 21.05 -4.60 6.53
CA LYS A 294 20.69 -5.36 5.33
C LYS A 294 19.94 -4.54 4.29
N LEU A 295 19.09 -3.62 4.75
CA LEU A 295 18.29 -2.74 3.91
C LEU A 295 19.15 -1.66 3.25
N LYS A 296 18.70 -1.14 2.12
CA LYS A 296 19.41 -0.14 1.29
C LYS A 296 18.50 0.93 0.68
N GLY A 297 17.19 0.80 0.82
CA GLY A 297 16.19 1.69 0.23
C GLY A 297 15.39 2.48 1.26
N TRP A 298 14.13 2.73 0.95
CA TRP A 298 13.22 3.54 1.76
C TRP A 298 12.77 2.87 3.07
N GLY A 299 12.81 1.54 3.13
CA GLY A 299 12.67 0.79 4.37
C GLY A 299 13.82 1.09 5.34
N LYS A 300 15.07 1.15 4.86
CA LYS A 300 16.20 1.61 5.70
C LYS A 300 16.04 3.05 6.17
N VAL A 301 15.65 3.96 5.27
CA VAL A 301 15.37 5.37 5.61
C VAL A 301 14.35 5.44 6.75
N THR A 302 13.22 4.74 6.60
CA THR A 302 12.17 4.68 7.62
C THR A 302 12.70 4.13 8.94
N LEU A 303 13.44 3.02 8.89
CA LEU A 303 14.00 2.36 10.07
C LEU A 303 14.97 3.24 10.84
N MET A 304 15.78 4.05 10.15
CA MET A 304 16.72 4.97 10.79
C MET A 304 16.05 5.98 11.73
N HIS A 305 14.81 6.39 11.46
CA HIS A 305 14.05 7.25 12.37
C HIS A 305 13.64 6.55 13.67
N GLU A 306 13.60 5.22 13.68
CA GLU A 306 13.11 4.40 14.80
C GLU A 306 14.23 3.74 15.63
N LEU A 307 15.46 3.69 15.11
CA LEU A 307 16.62 3.11 15.81
C LEU A 307 17.11 3.96 16.98
N ILE A 308 17.48 3.32 18.08
CA ILE A 308 18.03 3.98 19.27
C ILE A 308 19.54 3.63 19.39
N PRO A 309 20.46 4.61 19.21
CA PRO A 309 21.91 4.38 19.25
C PRO A 309 22.47 4.47 20.69
N LEU A 310 22.34 3.39 21.46
CA LEU A 310 22.80 3.36 22.86
C LEU A 310 24.33 3.22 23.04
N THR A 311 25.09 3.03 21.96
CA THR A 311 26.55 2.85 22.00
C THR A 311 27.25 3.84 21.09
N GLU A 312 28.49 4.21 21.43
CA GLU A 312 29.31 5.10 20.59
C GLU A 312 29.53 4.54 19.17
N GLU A 313 29.59 3.21 19.02
CA GLU A 313 29.64 2.56 17.71
C GLU A 313 28.38 2.85 16.88
N ARG A 314 27.19 2.76 17.50
CA ARG A 314 25.91 3.04 16.84
C ARG A 314 25.71 4.52 16.53
N LYS A 315 26.17 5.41 17.41
CA LYS A 315 26.21 6.86 17.12
C LYS A 315 27.14 7.16 15.94
N SER A 316 28.32 6.56 15.94
CA SER A 316 29.28 6.67 14.83
C SER A 316 28.71 6.09 13.53
N TRP A 317 27.92 5.02 13.60
CA TRP A 317 27.24 4.45 12.44
C TRP A 317 26.30 5.46 11.77
N PHE A 318 25.54 6.24 12.54
CA PHE A 318 24.67 7.30 12.02
C PHE A 318 25.47 8.38 11.30
N LEU A 319 26.58 8.82 11.90
CA LEU A 319 27.45 9.83 11.31
C LEU A 319 28.03 9.39 9.96
N LYS A 320 28.28 8.09 9.79
CA LYS A 320 28.85 7.48 8.58
C LYS A 320 27.82 7.17 7.50
N GLN A 321 26.52 7.35 7.76
CA GLN A 321 25.52 7.10 6.73
C GLN A 321 25.62 8.13 5.61
N SER A 322 25.67 7.64 4.38
CA SER A 322 25.73 8.48 3.18
C SER A 322 24.85 7.90 2.09
N TRP A 323 24.27 8.80 1.30
CA TRP A 323 23.31 8.48 0.25
C TRP A 323 23.61 9.32 -1.00
N ASN A 324 23.55 8.68 -2.17
CA ASN A 324 23.77 9.36 -3.44
C ASN A 324 22.53 10.17 -3.85
N GLU A 325 21.34 9.59 -3.67
CA GLU A 325 20.09 10.28 -3.95
C GLU A 325 19.84 11.40 -2.93
N LYS A 326 19.78 12.65 -3.42
CA LYS A 326 19.54 13.85 -2.59
C LYS A 326 18.31 13.67 -1.68
N ILE A 327 17.22 13.15 -2.23
CA ILE A 327 15.95 12.99 -1.52
C ILE A 327 16.12 12.06 -0.30
N LYS A 328 16.76 10.90 -0.43
CA LYS A 328 17.01 9.99 0.70
C LYS A 328 18.01 10.58 1.69
N ARG A 329 19.07 11.23 1.20
CA ARG A 329 20.07 11.89 2.05
C ARG A 329 19.42 12.94 2.94
N GLN A 330 18.56 13.78 2.36
CA GLN A 330 17.81 14.81 3.07
C GLN A 330 16.80 14.20 4.04
N ALA A 331 16.09 13.12 3.66
CA ALA A 331 15.12 12.45 4.53
C ALA A 331 15.72 11.97 5.86
N VAL A 332 17.00 11.56 5.89
CA VAL A 332 17.65 11.07 7.13
C VAL A 332 18.61 12.07 7.78
N ALA A 333 18.86 13.25 7.19
CA ALA A 333 19.94 14.14 7.63
C ALA A 333 19.78 14.59 9.09
N ILE A 334 18.59 15.03 9.48
CA ILE A 334 18.29 15.42 10.87
C ILE A 334 18.47 14.23 11.81
N ALA A 335 17.91 13.06 11.44
CA ALA A 335 18.07 11.85 12.24
C ALA A 335 19.55 11.47 12.41
N CYS A 336 20.38 11.57 11.37
CA CYS A 336 21.81 11.34 11.46
C CYS A 336 22.51 12.34 12.40
N ALA A 337 22.15 13.62 12.31
CA ALA A 337 22.72 14.67 13.15
C ALA A 337 22.41 14.48 14.64
N GLU A 338 21.13 14.24 14.96
CA GLU A 338 20.67 14.01 16.33
C GLU A 338 21.20 12.71 16.90
N LYS A 339 21.08 11.61 16.15
CA LYS A 339 21.43 10.26 16.63
C LYS A 339 22.93 9.99 16.67
N SER A 340 23.73 10.78 15.95
CA SER A 340 25.18 10.77 16.13
C SER A 340 25.66 11.70 17.25
N GLU A 341 24.77 12.49 17.86
CA GLU A 341 25.13 13.56 18.79
C GLU A 341 26.18 14.51 18.19
N MET A 342 25.93 14.95 16.94
CA MET A 342 26.86 15.78 16.17
C MET A 342 27.29 17.05 16.92
N ASP A 343 26.37 17.67 17.65
CA ASP A 343 26.61 18.83 18.51
C ASP A 343 27.59 18.53 19.65
N VAL A 344 27.45 17.38 20.30
CA VAL A 344 28.35 16.89 21.36
C VAL A 344 29.74 16.64 20.78
N ILE A 345 29.83 15.98 19.61
CA ILE A 345 31.10 15.76 18.93
C ILE A 345 31.79 17.10 18.61
N LEU A 346 31.05 18.07 18.07
CA LEU A 346 31.62 19.37 17.71
C LEU A 346 31.98 20.22 18.93
N TYR A 347 31.32 20.03 20.07
CA TYR A 347 31.65 20.71 21.33
C TYR A 347 33.06 20.35 21.82
N GLU A 348 33.52 19.12 21.57
CA GLU A 348 34.84 18.65 21.98
C GLU A 348 35.97 19.57 21.51
N ARG A 349 37.04 19.65 22.30
CA ARG A 349 38.17 20.55 21.99
C ARG A 349 38.84 20.18 20.67
N GLU A 350 38.96 18.88 20.42
CA GLU A 350 39.60 18.29 19.25
C GLU A 350 38.75 17.11 18.78
N ILE A 351 38.64 16.96 17.47
CA ILE A 351 37.95 15.83 16.82
C ILE A 351 38.89 15.20 15.80
N SER A 352 38.66 13.93 15.48
CA SER A 352 39.43 13.26 14.45
C SER A 352 39.11 13.85 13.06
N LYS A 353 40.06 13.71 12.14
CA LYS A 353 39.85 14.10 10.74
C LYS A 353 38.65 13.37 10.12
N GLU A 354 38.48 12.08 10.42
CA GLU A 354 37.34 11.27 9.95
C GLU A 354 36.01 11.83 10.44
N GLN A 355 35.88 12.11 11.75
CA GLN A 355 34.66 12.71 12.30
C GLN A 355 34.37 14.06 11.64
N PHE A 356 35.38 14.92 11.48
CA PHE A 356 35.20 16.22 10.84
C PHE A 356 34.75 16.10 9.38
N GLU A 357 35.31 15.16 8.61
CA GLU A 357 34.91 14.91 7.22
C GLU A 357 33.45 14.42 7.13
N GLU A 358 33.03 13.49 7.97
CA GLU A 358 31.64 13.01 7.96
C GLU A 358 30.64 14.10 8.42
N ILE A 359 30.99 14.87 9.45
CA ILE A 359 30.19 16.04 9.87
C ILE A 359 30.08 17.05 8.72
N SER A 360 31.17 17.28 7.98
CA SER A 360 31.16 18.21 6.85
C SER A 360 30.15 17.82 5.78
N LYS A 361 30.11 16.53 5.40
CA LYS A 361 29.14 16.01 4.41
C LYS A 361 27.70 16.14 4.90
N LEU A 362 27.47 15.84 6.19
CA LEU A 362 26.16 15.96 6.81
C LEU A 362 25.70 17.42 6.86
N LEU A 363 26.59 18.34 7.24
CA LEU A 363 26.31 19.76 7.32
C LEU A 363 25.99 20.36 5.94
N VAL A 364 26.69 19.94 4.89
CA VAL A 364 26.33 20.30 3.50
C VAL A 364 24.90 19.87 3.18
N THR A 365 24.46 18.69 3.61
CA THR A 365 23.09 18.22 3.37
C THR A 365 22.07 19.05 4.14
N LEU A 366 22.35 19.39 5.40
CA LEU A 366 21.46 20.20 6.24
C LEU A 366 21.32 21.63 5.69
N LEU A 367 22.40 22.17 5.12
CA LEU A 367 22.49 23.51 4.52
C LEU A 367 22.19 23.53 3.01
N GLU A 368 21.80 22.40 2.41
CA GLU A 368 21.35 22.36 1.02
C GLU A 368 19.83 22.58 0.98
N PRO A 369 19.32 23.63 0.31
CA PRO A 369 17.90 23.95 0.35
C PRO A 369 17.06 22.88 -0.38
N ASN A 370 15.83 22.70 0.10
CA ASN A 370 14.75 21.93 -0.52
C ASN A 370 13.49 22.82 -0.68
N ASP A 371 12.38 22.23 -1.12
CA ASP A 371 11.12 22.96 -1.35
C ASP A 371 10.52 23.58 -0.06
N GLU A 372 10.92 23.10 1.13
CA GLU A 372 10.48 23.55 2.44
C GLU A 372 11.48 24.48 3.15
N GLY A 373 12.65 24.76 2.54
CA GLY A 373 13.71 25.57 3.13
C GLY A 373 14.98 24.77 3.42
N TYR A 374 15.70 25.11 4.50
CA TYR A 374 16.88 24.37 4.93
C TYR A 374 16.51 23.42 6.05
N LEU A 375 16.99 22.17 5.99
CA LEU A 375 16.81 21.23 7.11
C LEU A 375 17.51 21.71 8.38
N MET A 376 18.58 22.50 8.21
CA MET A 376 19.29 23.14 9.30
C MET A 376 18.36 24.04 10.14
N ASP A 377 17.29 24.61 9.56
CA ASP A 377 16.30 25.41 10.29
C ASP A 377 15.53 24.60 11.36
N GLN A 378 15.45 23.28 11.18
CA GLN A 378 14.72 22.37 12.05
C GLN A 378 15.60 21.73 13.11
N TYR A 379 16.92 21.92 13.04
CA TYR A 379 17.88 21.29 13.94
C TYR A 379 18.07 22.11 15.22
N GLU A 380 17.71 21.55 16.38
CA GLU A 380 17.66 22.26 17.67
C GLU A 380 18.98 22.96 18.04
N TYR A 381 20.13 22.36 17.72
CA TYR A 381 21.46 22.87 18.09
C TYR A 381 22.16 23.67 16.98
N GLU A 382 21.39 24.22 16.02
CA GLU A 382 21.85 24.95 14.85
C GLU A 382 23.04 25.89 15.12
N GLU A 383 22.84 26.93 15.95
CA GLU A 383 23.83 28.00 16.17
C GLU A 383 25.14 27.45 16.75
N ASN A 384 25.02 26.55 17.73
CA ASN A 384 26.17 25.94 18.40
C ASN A 384 26.96 25.06 17.44
N VAL A 385 26.28 24.27 16.60
CA VAL A 385 26.93 23.43 15.60
C VAL A 385 27.67 24.26 14.57
N LEU A 386 27.06 25.31 14.02
CA LEU A 386 27.71 26.18 13.03
C LEU A 386 28.96 26.84 13.62
N LYS A 387 28.85 27.41 14.83
CA LYS A 387 29.97 28.04 15.54
C LYS A 387 31.12 27.07 15.83
N HIS A 388 30.80 25.89 16.37
CA HIS A 388 31.82 24.90 16.68
C HIS A 388 32.44 24.28 15.42
N TYR A 389 31.66 24.12 14.36
CA TYR A 389 32.16 23.67 13.07
C TYR A 389 33.17 24.66 12.49
N VAL A 390 32.89 25.97 12.47
CA VAL A 390 33.83 27.00 11.99
C VAL A 390 35.15 26.96 12.77
N ARG A 391 35.11 26.76 14.08
CA ARG A 391 36.31 26.59 14.92
C ARG A 391 37.15 25.39 14.46
N HIS A 392 36.52 24.26 14.19
CA HIS A 392 37.22 23.05 13.73
C HIS A 392 37.70 23.16 12.28
N ALA A 393 36.93 23.78 11.39
CA ALA A 393 37.30 24.06 10.01
C ALA A 393 38.62 24.84 9.91
N LYS A 394 38.83 25.84 10.78
CA LYS A 394 40.10 26.58 10.89
C LYS A 394 41.28 25.69 11.28
N LYS A 395 41.07 24.72 12.18
CA LYS A 395 42.12 23.78 12.61
C LYS A 395 42.45 22.75 11.52
N HIS A 396 41.44 22.24 10.84
CA HIS A 396 41.58 21.25 9.78
C HIS A 396 41.94 21.86 8.40
N ALA A 397 41.94 23.20 8.29
CA ALA A 397 42.17 23.94 7.05
C ALA A 397 41.23 23.50 5.90
N TYR A 398 39.95 23.31 6.22
CA TYR A 398 38.92 22.85 5.29
C TYR A 398 37.74 23.82 5.29
N PHE A 399 37.43 24.40 4.12
CA PHE A 399 36.49 25.51 4.00
C PHE A 399 35.40 25.27 2.93
N GLU A 400 35.26 24.05 2.42
CA GLU A 400 34.30 23.75 1.33
C GLU A 400 32.83 23.94 1.74
N VAL A 401 32.52 23.87 3.04
CA VAL A 401 31.16 24.06 3.56
C VAL A 401 30.79 25.54 3.74
N PHE A 402 31.77 26.46 3.70
CA PHE A 402 31.54 27.88 3.99
C PHE A 402 30.54 28.55 3.05
N PRO A 403 30.54 28.31 1.72
CA PRO A 403 29.54 28.88 0.83
C PRO A 403 28.10 28.49 1.22
N TYR A 404 27.90 27.29 1.77
CA TYR A 404 26.60 26.84 2.25
C TYR A 404 26.20 27.54 3.55
N ILE A 405 27.16 27.75 4.47
CA ILE A 405 26.95 28.47 5.72
C ILE A 405 26.63 29.95 5.42
N GLU A 406 27.37 30.59 4.52
CA GLU A 406 27.13 31.97 4.11
C GLU A 406 25.75 32.12 3.46
N ALA A 407 25.40 31.27 2.49
CA ALA A 407 24.09 31.30 1.83
C ALA A 407 22.91 31.08 2.81
N PHE A 408 23.10 30.21 3.80
CA PHE A 408 22.13 29.98 4.86
C PHE A 408 21.96 31.21 5.76
N LEU A 409 23.07 31.82 6.19
CA LEU A 409 23.06 33.01 7.05
C LEU A 409 22.56 34.26 6.33
N GLU A 410 22.84 34.45 5.05
CA GLU A 410 22.36 35.61 4.27
C GLU A 410 20.82 35.66 4.12
N GLN A 411 20.15 34.51 4.19
CA GLN A 411 18.69 34.42 4.09
C GLN A 411 17.99 34.67 5.44
N ARG A 412 18.73 34.65 6.53
CA ARG A 412 18.22 34.97 7.86
C ARG A 412 18.78 36.35 8.23
N ASP A 413 17.95 37.24 8.76
CA ASP A 413 18.37 38.58 9.20
C ASP A 413 19.19 38.46 10.53
N TYR A 414 20.26 37.65 10.53
CA TYR A 414 21.17 37.47 11.66
C TYR A 414 22.31 38.50 11.56
N ASP A 415 22.40 39.35 12.58
CA ASP A 415 23.47 40.31 12.85
C ASP A 415 24.78 39.59 13.28
N VAL A 416 25.21 38.56 12.56
CA VAL A 416 26.43 37.78 12.88
C VAL A 416 27.47 37.98 11.79
N GLU A 417 28.38 38.94 12.02
CA GLU A 417 29.58 39.10 11.21
C GLU A 417 30.50 37.87 11.37
N LEU A 418 30.56 37.02 10.34
CA LEU A 418 31.58 35.97 10.20
C LEU A 418 32.98 36.60 10.11
N GLY A 419 33.58 36.86 11.26
CA GLY A 419 34.90 37.50 11.35
C GLY A 419 35.38 37.85 12.77
N LYS A 420 34.55 37.69 13.80
CA LYS A 420 34.90 38.05 15.19
C LYS A 420 35.15 36.87 16.16
N TYR A 421 35.32 35.64 15.65
CA TYR A 421 35.73 34.48 16.47
C TYR A 421 36.85 33.68 15.82
#